data_AF-A0A843EAH4-F1
#
_entry.id   AF-A0A843EAH4-F1
#
_cell.length_a   1.000
_cell.length_b   1.000
_cell.length_c   1.000
_cell.angle_alpha   90.00
_cell.angle_beta   90.00
_cell.angle_gamma   90.00
#
_symmetry.space_group_name_H-M   'P 1'
#
loop_
_entity.id
_entity.type
_entity.pdbx_description
1 polymer ?
#
loop_
_entity_poly.entity_id
_entity_poly.type
_entity_poly.pdbx_seq_one_letter_code
_entity_poly.pdbx_strand_id
1 'polypeptide(L)' 'MSDKIVISPTSRQEGHAELVMEIDDEGIVTKGRYFSITPVRGLEKMVTGKAPETAPVLCQRICG' A
#
# COMPACT_ATOMS: atom_id res chain seq x y z
N MET A 1 -27.96 7.82 4.64
CA MET A 1 -27.47 6.47 4.29
C MET A 1 -25.95 6.56 4.28
N SER A 2 -25.21 5.55 4.73
CA SER A 2 -23.74 5.62 4.58
C SER A 2 -23.35 5.15 3.17
N ASP A 3 -22.97 6.08 2.30
CA ASP A 3 -22.46 5.74 0.97
C ASP A 3 -20.97 5.42 1.02
N LYS A 4 -20.50 4.58 0.08
CA LYS A 4 -19.10 4.13 0.00
C LYS A 4 -18.44 4.69 -1.25
N ILE A 5 -17.39 5.50 -1.06
CA ILE A 5 -16.53 6.03 -2.13
C ILE A 5 -15.21 5.26 -2.16
N VAL A 6 -14.76 4.87 -3.35
CA VAL A 6 -13.51 4.12 -3.56
C VAL A 6 -12.64 4.84 -4.58
N ILE A 7 -11.37 5.08 -4.21
CA ILE A 7 -10.32 5.56 -5.12
C ILE A 7 -9.26 4.47 -5.21
N SER A 8 -9.12 3.88 -6.40
CA SER A 8 -8.22 2.75 -6.65
C SER A 8 -7.68 2.77 -8.09
N PRO A 9 -6.37 3.00 -8.33
CA PRO A 9 -5.36 3.40 -7.34
C PRO A 9 -5.49 4.88 -6.95
N THR A 10 -4.98 5.24 -5.77
CA THR A 10 -4.69 6.64 -5.45
C THR A 10 -3.57 7.19 -6.34
N SER A 11 -3.59 8.49 -6.62
CA SER A 11 -2.71 9.12 -7.63
C SER A 11 -1.61 10.00 -7.03
N ARG A 12 -0.56 10.28 -7.81
CA ARG A 12 0.61 11.12 -7.46
C ARG A 12 1.37 10.66 -6.21
N GLN A 13 1.63 9.36 -6.12
CA GLN A 13 2.43 8.72 -5.07
C GLN A 13 3.29 7.60 -5.67
N GLU A 14 4.21 7.06 -4.89
CA GLU A 14 4.88 5.79 -5.18
C GLU A 14 3.94 4.62 -4.80
N GLY A 15 4.07 3.50 -5.53
CA GLY A 15 3.33 2.28 -5.26
C GLY A 15 1.83 2.35 -5.60
N HIS A 16 1.09 1.36 -5.10
CA HIS A 16 -0.35 1.22 -5.34
C HIS A 16 -1.08 0.98 -4.02
N ALA A 17 -2.09 1.83 -3.77
CA ALA A 17 -2.98 1.73 -2.63
C ALA A 17 -4.42 2.02 -3.05
N GLU A 18 -5.35 1.55 -2.22
CA GLU A 18 -6.77 1.83 -2.33
C GLU A 18 -7.23 2.65 -1.12
N LEU A 19 -8.04 3.67 -1.38
CA LEU A 19 -8.72 4.47 -0.37
C LEU A 19 -10.22 4.19 -0.43
N VAL A 20 -10.74 3.69 0.68
CA VAL A 20 -12.17 3.46 0.90
C VAL A 20 -12.68 4.43 1.95
N MET A 21 -13.70 5.20 1.62
CA MET A 21 -14.34 6.18 2.50
C MET A 21 -15.83 5.87 2.64
N GLU A 22 -16.29 5.67 3.87
CA GLU A 22 -17.71 5.76 4.21
C GLU A 22 -18.01 7.24 4.51
N ILE A 23 -19.07 7.77 3.90
CA ILE A 23 -19.48 9.18 4.01
C ILE A 23 -20.90 9.30 4.60
N ASP A 24 -21.17 10.42 5.28
CA ASP A 24 -22.53 10.82 5.65
C ASP A 24 -23.25 11.55 4.50
N ASP A 25 -24.49 11.99 4.74
CA ASP A 25 -25.35 12.60 3.74
C ASP A 25 -24.81 14.00 3.29
N GLU A 26 -23.96 14.63 4.11
CA GLU A 26 -23.24 15.88 3.81
C GLU A 26 -21.93 15.65 3.04
N GLY A 27 -21.56 14.40 2.77
CA GLY A 27 -20.32 14.02 2.09
C GLY A 27 -19.08 14.07 2.98
N ILE A 28 -19.24 14.14 4.30
CA ILE A 28 -18.14 14.12 5.26
C ILE A 28 -17.75 12.66 5.54
N VAL A 29 -16.44 12.39 5.54
CA VAL A 29 -15.92 11.04 5.82
C VAL A 29 -16.18 10.68 7.29
N THR A 30 -16.97 9.64 7.52
CA THR A 30 -17.23 9.08 8.86
C THR A 30 -16.28 7.91 9.18
N LYS A 31 -15.78 7.21 8.14
CA LYS A 31 -14.77 6.16 8.30
C LYS A 31 -13.88 6.01 7.07
N GLY A 32 -12.58 6.22 7.25
CA GLY A 32 -11.56 6.03 6.21
C GLY A 32 -10.78 4.73 6.39
N ARG A 33 -10.46 4.06 5.28
CA ARG A 33 -9.52 2.93 5.22
C ARG A 33 -8.57 3.13 4.05
N TYR A 34 -7.27 3.10 4.34
CA TYR A 34 -6.21 3.18 3.34
C TYR A 34 -5.32 1.95 3.46
N PHE A 35 -5.16 1.21 2.37
CA PHE A 35 -4.41 -0.05 2.40
C PHE A 35 -3.69 -0.31 1.08
N SER A 36 -2.56 -1.02 1.19
CA SER A 36 -1.77 -1.41 0.02
C SER A 36 -2.52 -2.46 -0.79
N ILE A 37 -2.50 -2.27 -2.11
CA ILE A 37 -2.86 -3.30 -3.09
C ILE A 37 -1.64 -3.72 -3.92
N THR A 38 -0.44 -3.25 -3.53
CA THR A 38 0.82 -3.59 -4.19
C THR A 38 1.18 -5.06 -3.92
N PRO A 39 1.52 -5.86 -4.95
CA PRO A 39 1.96 -7.24 -4.75
C PRO A 39 3.16 -7.35 -3.80
N VAL A 40 3.10 -8.30 -2.88
CA VAL A 40 4.20 -8.56 -1.94
C VAL A 40 5.33 -9.28 -2.66
N ARG A 41 6.41 -8.56 -2.98
CA ARG A 41 7.63 -9.15 -3.58
C ARG A 41 8.39 -10.08 -2.63
N GLY A 42 8.16 -9.97 -1.32
CA GLY A 42 8.68 -10.93 -0.33
C GLY A 42 10.17 -10.80 -0.01
N LEU A 43 10.73 -9.58 -0.02
CA LEU A 43 12.17 -9.35 0.17
C LEU A 43 12.74 -9.97 1.45
N GLU A 44 12.01 -9.92 2.56
CA GLU A 44 12.42 -10.51 3.84
C GLU A 44 12.69 -12.02 3.71
N LYS A 45 11.74 -12.75 3.11
CA LYS A 45 11.89 -14.19 2.85
C LYS A 45 12.89 -14.46 1.74
N MET A 46 13.03 -13.55 0.78
CA MET A 46 14.01 -13.64 -0.29
C MET A 46 15.46 -13.58 0.24
N VAL A 47 15.75 -12.72 1.22
CA VAL A 47 17.11 -12.59 1.79
C VAL A 47 17.41 -13.60 2.89
N THR A 48 16.38 -14.24 3.45
CA THR A 48 16.56 -15.29 4.45
C THR A 48 17.43 -16.42 3.90
N GLY A 49 18.47 -16.81 4.65
CA GLY A 49 19.41 -17.87 4.24
C GLY A 49 20.46 -17.47 3.21
N LYS A 50 20.49 -16.22 2.75
CA LYS A 50 21.56 -15.69 1.89
C LYS A 50 22.72 -15.14 2.71
N ALA A 51 23.88 -14.95 2.05
CA ALA A 51 25.00 -14.26 2.66
C ALA A 51 24.60 -12.84 3.09
N PRO A 52 25.06 -12.34 4.26
CA PRO A 52 24.63 -11.03 4.79
C PRO A 52 24.80 -9.87 3.81
N GLU A 53 25.88 -9.89 3.01
CA GLU A 53 26.19 -8.89 1.99
C GLU A 53 25.11 -8.79 0.89
N THR A 54 24.31 -9.84 0.68
CA THR A 54 23.24 -9.84 -0.32
C THR A 54 22.05 -8.97 0.11
N ALA A 55 21.80 -8.84 1.42
CA ALA A 55 20.64 -8.11 1.91
C ALA A 55 20.68 -6.62 1.51
N PRO A 56 21.78 -5.86 1.70
CA PRO A 56 21.87 -4.48 1.20
C PRO A 56 21.69 -4.36 -0.32
N VAL A 57 22.16 -5.35 -1.09
CA VAL A 57 22.03 -5.36 -2.56
C VAL A 57 20.57 -5.57 -2.98
N LEU A 58 19.84 -6.48 -2.36
CA LEU A 58 18.44 -6.73 -2.73
C LEU A 58 17.47 -5.72 -2.11
N CYS A 59 17.67 -5.34 -0.85
CA CYS A 59 16.76 -4.45 -0.13
C CYS A 59 16.79 -3.00 -0.63
N GLN A 60 17.91 -2.52 -1.19
CA GLN A 60 17.93 -1.20 -1.83
C GLN A 60 17.01 -1.13 -3.07
N ARG A 61 16.54 -2.27 -3.59
CA ARG A 61 15.58 -2.36 -4.70
C ARG A 61 14.14 -2.47 -4.21
N ILE A 62 13.87 -2.26 -2.92
CA ILE A 62 12.50 -2.16 -2.38
C ILE A 62 11.83 -0.92 -2.96
N CYS A 63 12.50 0.22 -2.93
CA CYS A 63 12.05 1.46 -3.53
C CYS A 63 13.23 2.07 -4.29
N GLY A 64 12.96 2.75 -5.39
CA GLY A 64 13.96 3.57 -6.07
C GLY A 64 14.39 4.76 -5.22
#